data_AF-A0A3D8I033-F1
#
_entry.id   AF-A0A3D8I033-F1
#
_cell.length_a   1.000
_cell.length_b   1.000
_cell.length_c   1.000
_cell.angle_alpha   90.00
_cell.angle_beta   90.00
_cell.angle_gamma   90.00
#
_symmetry.space_group_name_H-M   'P 1'
#
loop_
_entity.id
_entity.type
_entity.pdbx_description
1 polymer ?
#
loop_
_entity_poly.entity_id
_entity_poly.type
_entity_poly.pdbx_seq_one_letter_code
_entity_poly.pdbx_strand_id
1 'polypeptide(L)'
;MRFSFLLPFFAVLFLAASFFYFQWTFSKFKFIDFQNSVLYGKDYIFSPLNDEYIVIFYNSKSSNIFDIIKKIPNEYNLEILAIDFYQDTNKDIKDNIIPLSAGMNTLLKLSNNFHITNLPSYFLIKKKSSFKFIQISKVVKF
;
A
#
# COMPACT_ATOMS: atom_id res chain seq x y z
N MET A 1 -37.39 -25.03 -34.23
CA MET A 1 -36.03 -24.62 -34.62
C MET A 1 -35.18 -24.59 -33.35
N ARG A 2 -34.13 -25.42 -33.27
CA ARG A 2 -33.38 -25.69 -32.02
C ARG A 2 -32.51 -24.48 -31.63
N PHE A 3 -32.84 -23.79 -30.55
CA PHE A 3 -31.99 -22.79 -29.88
C PHE A 3 -30.63 -23.35 -29.36
N SER A 4 -30.37 -24.64 -29.57
CA SER A 4 -29.20 -25.38 -29.11
C SER A 4 -27.85 -24.84 -29.58
N PHE A 5 -27.79 -24.13 -30.72
CA PHE A 5 -26.53 -23.57 -31.25
C PHE A 5 -26.13 -22.23 -30.60
N LEU A 6 -27.08 -21.50 -29.99
CA LEU A 6 -26.80 -20.22 -29.34
C LEU A 6 -26.38 -20.37 -27.88
N LEU A 7 -26.77 -21.47 -27.23
CA LEU A 7 -26.34 -21.83 -25.87
C LEU A 7 -24.81 -21.79 -25.65
N PRO A 8 -23.98 -22.43 -26.48
CA PRO A 8 -22.52 -22.35 -26.32
C PRO A 8 -22.00 -20.93 -26.51
N PHE A 9 -22.58 -20.14 -27.42
CA PHE A 9 -22.21 -18.72 -27.60
C PHE A 9 -22.49 -17.91 -26.34
N PHE A 10 -23.70 -17.99 -25.78
CA PHE A 10 -24.05 -17.25 -24.57
C PHE A 10 -23.28 -17.74 -23.33
N ALA A 11 -22.98 -19.04 -23.24
CA ALA A 11 -22.16 -19.59 -22.16
C ALA A 11 -20.73 -19.02 -22.19
N VAL A 12 -20.09 -19.00 -23.37
CA VAL A 12 -18.75 -18.42 -23.54
C VAL A 12 -18.78 -16.91 -23.30
N LEU A 13 -19.80 -16.21 -23.80
CA LEU A 13 -19.95 -14.76 -23.58
C LEU A 13 -20.09 -14.42 -22.10
N PHE A 14 -20.91 -15.17 -21.36
CA PHE A 14 -21.08 -15.00 -19.92
C PHE A 14 -19.79 -15.29 -19.15
N LEU A 15 -19.06 -16.35 -19.53
CA LEU A 15 -17.78 -16.69 -18.93
C LEU A 15 -16.74 -15.58 -19.17
N ALA A 16 -16.66 -15.07 -20.40
CA ALA A 16 -15.76 -13.98 -20.78
C ALA A 16 -16.10 -12.68 -20.04
N ALA A 17 -17.39 -12.32 -19.97
CA ALA A 17 -17.85 -11.15 -19.23
C ALA A 17 -17.55 -11.26 -17.73
N SER A 18 -17.82 -12.43 -17.13
CA SER A 18 -17.51 -12.69 -15.72
C SER A 18 -16.01 -12.60 -15.47
N PHE A 19 -15.19 -13.26 -16.29
CA PHE A 19 -13.74 -13.20 -16.20
C PHE A 19 -13.22 -11.76 -16.32
N PHE A 20 -13.71 -11.00 -17.30
CA PHE A 20 -13.32 -9.61 -17.49
C PHE A 20 -13.72 -8.73 -16.31
N TYR A 21 -14.92 -8.92 -15.76
CA TYR A 21 -15.39 -8.21 -14.57
C TYR A 21 -14.51 -8.51 -13.35
N PHE A 22 -14.18 -9.78 -13.11
CA PHE A 22 -13.26 -10.16 -12.05
C PHE A 22 -11.89 -9.52 -12.25
N GLN A 23 -11.32 -9.62 -13.45
CA GLN A 23 -10.01 -9.05 -13.75
C GLN A 23 -9.98 -7.52 -13.58
N TRP A 24 -11.03 -6.83 -14.01
CA TRP A 24 -11.20 -5.38 -13.82
C TRP A 24 -11.35 -5.00 -12.34
N THR A 25 -11.99 -5.84 -11.54
CA THR A 25 -12.09 -5.62 -10.09
C THR A 25 -10.74 -5.86 -9.42
N PHE A 26 -10.02 -6.91 -9.84
CA PHE A 26 -8.71 -7.25 -9.30
C PHE A 26 -7.64 -6.19 -9.61
N SER A 27 -7.72 -5.52 -10.77
CA SER A 27 -6.78 -4.43 -11.12
C SER A 27 -6.92 -3.19 -10.24
N LYS A 28 -8.01 -3.06 -9.48
CA LYS A 28 -8.19 -1.97 -8.50
C LYS A 28 -7.43 -2.19 -7.20
N PHE A 29 -7.03 -3.43 -6.91
CA PHE A 29 -6.25 -3.70 -5.71
C PHE A 29 -4.83 -3.18 -5.89
N LYS A 30 -4.40 -2.41 -4.91
CA LYS A 30 -3.06 -1.82 -4.87
C LYS A 30 -2.21 -2.67 -3.95
N PHE A 31 -1.03 -3.03 -4.45
CA PHE A 31 -0.12 -3.93 -3.75
C PHE A 31 1.23 -3.27 -3.52
N ILE A 32 1.86 -3.57 -2.39
CA ILE A 32 3.29 -3.31 -2.18
C ILE A 32 4.00 -4.65 -2.07
N ASP A 33 5.08 -4.79 -2.83
CA ASP A 33 5.94 -5.96 -2.79
C ASP A 33 7.30 -5.52 -2.25
N PHE A 34 7.61 -5.88 -1.01
CA PHE A 34 8.83 -5.46 -0.33
C PHE A 34 10.11 -6.13 -0.89
N GLN A 35 9.99 -7.13 -1.77
CA GLN A 35 11.16 -7.61 -2.54
C GLN A 35 11.56 -6.64 -3.66
N ASN A 36 10.57 -5.98 -4.26
CA ASN A 36 10.77 -5.09 -5.41
C ASN A 36 10.84 -3.62 -5.01
N SER A 37 10.09 -3.24 -3.97
CA SER A 37 10.03 -1.90 -3.39
C SER A 37 10.84 -1.85 -2.10
N VAL A 38 12.16 -1.80 -2.25
CA VAL A 38 13.09 -1.78 -1.12
C VAL A 38 12.94 -0.48 -0.34
N LEU A 39 12.75 -0.61 0.98
CA LEU A 39 12.72 0.49 1.95
C LEU A 39 13.93 0.36 2.88
N TYR A 40 14.47 1.50 3.30
CA TYR A 40 15.65 1.59 4.14
C TYR A 40 15.30 2.28 5.45
N GLY A 41 15.63 1.64 6.56
CA GLY A 41 15.78 2.33 7.84
C GLY A 41 17.14 3.04 7.89
N LYS A 42 17.49 3.57 9.07
CA LYS A 42 18.75 4.30 9.29
C LYS A 42 19.99 3.51 8.83
N ASP A 43 20.13 2.29 9.35
CA ASP A 43 21.31 1.43 9.11
C ASP A 43 20.92 0.02 8.64
N TYR A 44 19.71 -0.16 8.12
CA TYR A 44 19.18 -1.48 7.74
C TYR A 44 18.21 -1.43 6.56
N ILE A 45 18.09 -2.56 5.85
CA ILE A 45 17.03 -2.76 4.85
C ILE A 45 15.79 -3.28 5.58
N PHE A 46 14.67 -2.61 5.40
CA PHE A 46 13.43 -3.00 6.04
C PHE A 46 12.90 -4.31 5.45
N SER A 47 12.51 -5.21 6.36
CA SER A 47 11.77 -6.43 6.02
C SER A 47 10.52 -6.49 6.89
N PRO A 48 9.33 -6.73 6.29
CA PRO A 48 8.10 -6.82 7.06
C PRO A 48 8.10 -8.08 7.94
N LEU A 49 7.79 -7.92 9.22
CA LEU A 49 7.68 -9.00 10.21
C LEU A 49 6.23 -9.29 10.56
N ASN A 50 5.40 -8.25 10.64
CA ASN A 50 3.99 -8.33 11.02
C ASN A 50 3.09 -8.53 9.80
N ASP A 51 1.86 -8.97 10.06
CA ASP A 51 0.87 -9.22 9.01
C ASP A 51 0.10 -7.95 8.62
N GLU A 52 0.09 -6.93 9.47
CA GLU A 52 -0.65 -5.69 9.23
C GLU A 52 0.19 -4.48 9.64
N TYR A 53 0.06 -3.41 8.85
CA TYR A 53 0.80 -2.16 9.04
C TYR A 53 -0.05 -0.96 8.68
N ILE A 54 0.20 0.16 9.35
CA ILE A 54 -0.25 1.48 8.89
C ILE A 54 0.90 2.09 8.08
N VAL A 55 0.68 2.36 6.80
CA VAL A 55 1.63 3.07 5.96
C VAL A 55 1.31 4.55 6.01
N ILE A 56 2.30 5.37 6.34
CA ILE A 56 2.20 6.83 6.27
C ILE A 56 3.23 7.33 5.27
N PHE A 57 2.77 8.11 4.31
CA PHE A 57 3.63 8.95 3.49
C PHE A 57 3.62 10.36 4.05
N TYR A 58 4.81 10.90 4.34
CA TYR A 58 4.94 12.25 4.87
C TYR A 58 6.21 12.91 4.33
N ASN A 59 6.37 14.20 4.65
CA ASN A 59 7.57 14.97 4.34
C ASN A 59 8.08 15.57 5.65
N SER A 60 9.24 15.12 6.10
CA SER A 60 9.82 15.55 7.38
C SER A 60 10.20 17.02 7.45
N LYS A 61 10.46 17.66 6.30
CA LYS A 61 10.75 19.10 6.22
C LYS A 61 9.52 19.96 6.49
N SER A 62 8.33 19.50 6.12
CA SER A 62 7.08 20.27 6.23
C SER A 62 6.18 19.80 7.37
N SER A 63 6.40 18.61 7.92
CA SER A 63 5.49 18.01 8.89
C SER A 63 6.21 17.13 9.90
N ASN A 64 5.81 17.27 11.17
CA ASN A 64 6.29 16.42 12.25
C ASN A 64 5.48 15.12 12.33
N ILE A 65 6.15 13.98 12.18
CA ILE A 65 5.53 12.66 12.17
C ILE A 65 4.75 12.36 13.46
N PHE A 66 5.25 12.82 14.61
CA PHE A 66 4.59 12.57 15.90
C PHE A 66 3.24 13.30 16.02
N ASP A 67 3.09 14.46 15.38
CA ASP A 67 1.83 15.21 15.39
C ASP A 67 0.81 14.62 14.40
N ILE A 68 1.29 14.01 13.31
CA ILE A 68 0.46 13.28 12.36
C ILE A 68 -0.13 12.03 13.02
N ILE A 69 0.70 11.26 13.72
CA ILE A 69 0.32 9.96 14.28
C ILE A 69 -0.76 10.09 15.37
N LYS A 70 -0.73 11.14 16.19
CA LYS A 70 -1.78 11.42 17.19
C LYS A 70 -3.18 11.54 16.58
N LYS A 71 -3.27 11.86 15.29
CA LYS A 71 -4.54 11.99 14.55
C LYS A 71 -4.98 10.69 13.87
N ILE A 72 -4.17 9.64 13.94
CA ILE A 72 -4.46 8.34 13.33
C ILE A 72 -5.12 7.45 14.39
N PRO A 73 -6.35 6.96 14.15
CA PRO A 73 -6.96 5.96 15.03
C PRO A 73 -6.17 4.65 14.92
N ASN A 74 -5.40 4.33 15.97
CA ASN A 74 -4.60 3.09 16.04
C ASN A 74 -4.97 2.29 17.30
N GLU A 75 -6.22 1.81 17.33
CA GLU A 75 -6.80 1.07 18.46
C GLU A 75 -6.05 -0.24 18.77
N TYR A 76 -5.40 -0.83 17.76
CA TYR A 76 -4.69 -2.11 17.85
C TYR A 76 -3.18 -1.97 17.98
N ASN A 77 -2.67 -0.75 18.18
CA ASN A 77 -1.24 -0.46 18.29
C ASN A 77 -0.39 -1.06 17.16
N LEU A 78 -0.92 -1.04 15.93
CA LEU A 78 -0.24 -1.53 14.74
C LEU A 78 1.06 -0.75 14.50
N GLU A 79 2.08 -1.44 13.99
CA GLU A 79 3.31 -0.79 13.55
C GLU A 79 3.05 0.16 12.38
N ILE A 80 3.70 1.32 12.44
CA ILE A 80 3.55 2.43 11.53
C ILE A 80 4.80 2.52 10.65
N LEU A 81 4.65 2.24 9.37
CA LEU A 81 5.69 2.44 8.36
C LEU A 81 5.65 3.90 7.90
N ALA A 82 6.54 4.72 8.48
CA ALA A 82 6.61 6.15 8.21
C ALA A 82 7.60 6.41 7.07
N ILE A 83 7.09 6.42 5.83
CA ILE A 83 7.88 6.63 4.62
C ILE A 83 8.06 8.13 4.36
N ASP A 84 9.29 8.62 4.52
CA ASP A 84 9.63 10.03 4.34
C ASP A 84 10.05 10.36 2.91
N PHE A 85 9.30 11.26 2.27
CA PHE A 85 9.62 11.79 0.94
C PHE A 85 10.82 12.74 0.92
N TYR A 86 11.13 13.38 2.06
CA TYR A 86 12.35 14.19 2.17
C TYR A 86 13.61 13.33 2.39
N GLN A 87 13.42 12.04 2.66
CA GLN A 87 14.50 11.05 2.86
C GLN A 87 15.43 11.39 4.03
N ASP A 88 14.89 11.94 5.12
CA ASP A 88 15.67 12.08 6.35
C ASP A 88 15.81 10.72 7.03
N THR A 89 16.96 10.08 6.82
CA THR A 89 17.29 8.75 7.34
C THR A 89 17.79 8.76 8.78
N ASN A 90 18.02 9.92 9.38
CA ASN A 90 18.66 10.03 10.70
C ASN A 90 17.69 9.82 11.87
N LYS A 91 16.53 9.20 11.65
CA LYS A 91 15.51 8.98 12.68
C LYS A 91 15.57 7.55 13.18
N ASP A 92 15.71 7.42 14.49
CA ASP A 92 15.62 6.13 15.15
C ASP A 92 14.16 5.66 15.24
N ILE A 93 13.97 4.34 15.26
CA ILE A 93 12.68 3.72 15.56
C ILE A 93 12.25 4.22 16.94
N LYS A 94 11.00 4.70 17.04
CA LYS A 94 10.44 5.14 18.31
C LYS A 94 9.05 4.55 18.48
N ASP A 95 8.83 3.87 19.59
CA ASP A 95 7.60 3.15 19.90
C ASP A 95 7.24 2.15 18.78
N ASN A 96 6.06 2.26 18.19
CA ASN A 96 5.58 1.45 17.07
C ASN A 96 5.89 2.08 15.69
N ILE A 97 6.73 3.13 15.64
CA ILE A 97 6.99 3.92 14.45
C ILE A 97 8.33 3.53 13.84
N ILE A 98 8.26 3.01 12.62
CA ILE A 98 9.41 2.60 11.83
C ILE A 98 9.65 3.68 10.77
N PRO A 99 10.59 4.61 11.00
CA PRO A 99 10.96 5.61 10.00
C PRO A 99 11.68 4.92 8.85
N LEU A 100 11.18 5.15 7.64
CA LEU A 100 11.68 4.54 6.42
C LEU A 100 11.93 5.60 5.35
N SER A 101 12.97 5.36 4.58
CA SER A 101 13.29 6.06 3.35
C SER A 101 13.26 5.07 2.19
N ALA A 102 13.28 5.58 0.96
CA ALA A 102 13.42 4.73 -0.21
C ALA A 102 14.11 5.50 -1.33
N GLY A 103 14.68 4.77 -2.28
CA GLY A 103 15.17 5.38 -3.52
C GLY A 103 14.04 6.12 -4.24
N MET A 104 14.36 7.23 -4.91
CA MET A 104 13.35 8.09 -5.56
C MET A 104 12.43 7.32 -6.52
N ASN A 105 12.97 6.37 -7.29
CA ASN A 105 12.17 5.53 -8.18
C ASN A 105 11.14 4.68 -7.42
N THR A 106 11.51 4.16 -6.24
CA THR A 106 10.60 3.41 -5.37
C THR A 106 9.52 4.33 -4.82
N LEU A 107 9.89 5.52 -4.32
CA LEU A 107 8.92 6.51 -3.84
C LEU A 107 7.92 6.90 -4.92
N LEU A 108 8.37 7.20 -6.13
CA LEU A 108 7.50 7.54 -7.26
C LEU A 108 6.58 6.39 -7.64
N LYS A 109 7.10 5.15 -7.73
CA LYS A 109 6.28 3.96 -8.00
C LYS A 109 5.22 3.74 -6.93
N LEU A 110 5.59 3.85 -5.66
CA LEU A 110 4.67 3.72 -4.54
C LEU A 110 3.61 4.83 -4.55
N SER A 111 4.03 6.09 -4.71
CA SER A 111 3.12 7.24 -4.80
C SER A 111 2.11 7.06 -5.92
N ASN A 112 2.57 6.66 -7.11
CA ASN A 112 1.70 6.45 -8.27
C ASN A 112 0.75 5.26 -8.05
N ASN A 113 1.28 4.12 -7.63
CA ASN A 113 0.49 2.90 -7.38
C ASN A 113 -0.59 3.14 -6.32
N PHE A 114 -0.26 3.85 -5.24
CA PHE A 114 -1.22 4.18 -4.19
C PHE A 114 -2.06 5.44 -4.48
N HIS A 115 -1.85 6.12 -5.61
CA HIS A 115 -2.46 7.41 -5.96
C HIS A 115 -2.31 8.45 -4.84
N ILE A 116 -1.13 8.53 -4.26
CA ILE A 116 -0.77 9.53 -3.25
C ILE A 116 -0.56 10.86 -3.96
N THR A 117 -1.51 11.77 -3.80
CA THR A 117 -1.48 13.11 -4.41
C THR A 117 -1.11 14.22 -3.42
N ASN A 118 -1.18 13.92 -2.12
CA ASN A 118 -0.98 14.89 -1.04
C ASN A 118 -0.22 14.22 0.10
N LEU A 119 0.62 15.00 0.77
CA LEU A 119 1.34 14.61 1.98
C LEU A 119 0.94 15.56 3.13
N PRO A 120 0.77 15.05 4.35
CA PRO A 120 0.85 13.65 4.72
C PRO A 120 -0.41 12.87 4.31
N SER A 121 -0.28 11.55 4.15
CA SER A 121 -1.41 10.64 3.94
C SER A 121 -1.11 9.25 4.50
N TYR A 122 -2.15 8.51 4.87
CA TYR A 122 -2.00 7.18 5.43
C TYR A 122 -3.05 6.18 4.95
N PHE A 123 -2.74 4.89 5.05
CA PHE A 123 -3.64 3.78 4.80
C PHE A 123 -3.13 2.50 5.47
N LEU A 124 -4.00 1.50 5.58
CA LEU A 124 -3.66 0.18 6.11
C LEU A 124 -3.31 -0.78 4.98
N ILE A 125 -2.28 -1.58 5.23
CA ILE A 125 -1.91 -2.72 4.40
C ILE A 125 -1.95 -4.01 5.20
N LYS A 126 -2.27 -5.12 4.52
CA LYS A 126 -2.30 -6.46 5.08
C LYS A 126 -1.50 -7.43 4.22
N LYS A 127 -0.80 -8.35 4.86
CA LYS A 127 -0.01 -9.39 4.20
C LYS A 127 -0.92 -10.32 3.42
N LYS A 128 -0.58 -10.51 2.15
CA LYS A 128 -1.23 -11.48 1.26
C LYS A 128 -0.33 -12.69 1.01
N SER A 129 0.98 -12.47 0.96
CA SER A 129 2.03 -13.49 0.79
C SER A 129 3.34 -12.93 1.33
N SER A 130 4.37 -13.76 1.54
CA SER A 130 5.63 -13.47 2.26
C SER A 130 6.06 -11.99 2.28
N PHE A 131 6.25 -11.37 1.11
CA PHE A 131 6.64 -9.96 0.97
C PHE A 131 5.60 -9.08 0.27
N LYS A 132 4.44 -9.64 -0.08
CA LYS A 132 3.37 -8.95 -0.82
C LYS A 132 2.23 -8.57 0.12
N PHE A 133 1.94 -7.28 0.16
CA PHE A 133 0.88 -6.70 0.97
C PHE A 133 -0.13 -6.00 0.08
N ILE A 134 -1.39 -6.04 0.49
CA ILE A 134 -2.52 -5.42 -0.20
C ILE A 134 -3.05 -4.26 0.65
N GLN A 135 -3.42 -3.16 -0.01
CA GLN A 135 -4.15 -2.07 0.65
C GLN A 135 -5.55 -2.53 1.04
N ILE A 136 -5.90 -2.36 2.31
CA ILE A 136 -7.21 -2.75 2.87
C ILE A 136 -8.08 -1.57 3.29
N SER A 137 -7.52 -0.36 3.40
CA SER A 137 -8.28 0.87 3.68
C SER A 137 -8.17 1.88 2.55
N LYS A 138 -9.07 2.87 2.50
CA LYS A 138 -8.88 4.04 1.64
C LYS A 138 -7.69 4.87 2.14
N VAL A 139 -7.06 5.60 1.23
CA VAL A 139 -6.05 6.59 1.59
C VAL A 139 -6.74 7.76 2.27
N VAL A 140 -6.34 8.06 3.50
CA VAL A 140 -6.79 9.22 4.26
C VAL A 140 -5.73 10.30 4.14
N LYS A 141 -6.18 11.51 3.81
CA LYS A 141 -5.35 12.70 3.65
C LYS A 141 -5.51 13.58 4.89
N PHE A 142 -4.46 14.28 5.27
CA PHE A 142 -4.51 15.30 6.31
C PHE A 142 -4.74 16.70 5.72
#